data_AF-A0A4Q2DYR0-F1
#
_entry.id   AF-A0A4Q2DYR0-F1
#
_cell.length_a   1.000
_cell.length_b   1.000
_cell.length_c   1.000
_cell.angle_alpha   90.00
_cell.angle_beta   90.00
_cell.angle_gamma   90.00
#
_symmetry.space_group_name_H-M   'P 1'
#
loop_
_entity.id
_entity.type
_entity.pdbx_description
1 polymer ?
#
loop_
_entity_poly.entity_id
_entity_poly.type
_entity_poly.pdbx_seq_one_letter_code
_entity_poly.pdbx_strand_id
1 'polypeptide(L)'
;MASKESLTQAWLRQNVQFYTSRDRVFADIDQALSRFPSLRPKSDVYTFDDGRSQLLLCVHGLLPIVYRSVPYNIPVNVWLTREYPRQPPVAYVVPTNDMLVRPGRFIDPSGRCSHEYLQHWERKDEVRASSVPPISRV
;
A
#
# COMPACT_ATOMS: atom_id res chain seq x y z
N MET A 1 -16.02 -19.35 -16.96
CA MET A 1 -14.72 -19.23 -17.65
C MET A 1 -13.71 -18.79 -16.60
N ALA A 2 -12.76 -19.64 -16.22
CA ALA A 2 -11.69 -19.22 -15.32
C ALA A 2 -10.81 -18.21 -16.06
N SER A 3 -10.78 -16.97 -15.60
CA SER A 3 -9.85 -15.95 -16.13
C SER A 3 -8.43 -16.47 -15.97
N LYS A 4 -7.64 -16.51 -17.06
CA LYS A 4 -6.21 -16.81 -16.98
C LYS A 4 -5.56 -15.81 -16.02
N GLU A 5 -4.91 -16.33 -14.98
CA GLU A 5 -4.14 -15.52 -14.04
C GLU A 5 -3.02 -14.78 -14.77
N SER A 6 -2.87 -13.48 -14.48
CA SER A 6 -1.80 -12.68 -15.07
C SER A 6 -0.44 -13.01 -14.43
N LEU A 7 0.66 -12.75 -15.16
CA LEU A 7 2.01 -12.91 -14.60
C LEU A 7 2.21 -12.07 -13.33
N THR A 8 1.61 -10.88 -13.28
CA THR A 8 1.63 -10.01 -12.11
C THR A 8 0.91 -10.63 -10.91
N GLN A 9 -0.25 -11.25 -11.14
CA GLN A 9 -0.99 -11.94 -10.08
C GLN A 9 -0.22 -13.15 -9.56
N ALA A 10 0.34 -13.97 -10.45
CA ALA A 10 1.17 -15.12 -10.06
C ALA A 10 2.40 -14.68 -9.24
N TRP A 11 3.11 -13.65 -9.68
CA TRP A 11 4.22 -13.06 -8.93
C TRP A 11 3.77 -12.51 -7.57
N LEU A 12 2.63 -11.82 -7.51
CA LEU A 12 2.11 -11.25 -6.28
C LEU A 12 1.79 -12.36 -5.27
N ARG A 13 1.15 -13.47 -5.70
CA ARG A 13 0.87 -14.64 -4.84
C ARG A 13 2.11 -15.22 -4.18
N GLN A 14 3.24 -15.21 -4.89
CA GLN A 14 4.52 -15.69 -4.34
C GLN A 14 5.08 -14.73 -3.30
N ASN A 15 4.97 -13.41 -3.53
CA ASN A 15 5.55 -12.40 -2.64
C ASN A 15 4.71 -12.12 -1.39
N VAL A 16 3.39 -12.36 -1.43
CA VAL A 16 2.53 -12.20 -0.24
C VAL A 16 2.70 -13.32 0.79
N GLN A 17 3.38 -14.43 0.46
CA GLN A 17 3.53 -15.59 1.37
C GLN A 17 4.18 -15.23 2.70
N PHE A 18 4.97 -14.15 2.70
CA PHE A 18 5.68 -13.70 3.88
C PHE A 18 4.86 -12.72 4.76
N TYR A 19 3.58 -12.52 4.46
CA TYR A 19 2.65 -11.71 5.26
C TYR A 19 1.72 -12.62 6.05
N THR A 20 1.40 -12.24 7.29
CA THR A 20 0.47 -13.02 8.14
C THR A 20 -0.90 -13.14 7.48
N SER A 21 -1.43 -12.03 6.95
CA SER A 21 -2.72 -11.97 6.28
C SER A 21 -2.58 -12.01 4.75
N ARG A 22 -1.89 -13.03 4.22
CA ARG A 22 -1.52 -13.14 2.80
C ARG A 22 -2.67 -12.97 1.80
N ASP A 23 -3.82 -13.60 2.06
CA ASP A 23 -4.98 -13.55 1.16
C ASP A 23 -5.57 -12.15 1.10
N ARG A 24 -5.53 -11.46 2.25
CA ARG A 24 -6.00 -10.08 2.34
C ARG A 24 -5.08 -9.13 1.59
N VAL A 25 -3.77 -9.23 1.83
CA VAL A 25 -2.76 -8.43 1.12
C VAL A 25 -2.88 -8.63 -0.40
N PHE A 26 -3.05 -9.88 -0.86
CA PHE A 26 -3.25 -10.18 -2.26
C PHE A 26 -4.49 -9.50 -2.82
N ALA A 27 -5.65 -9.67 -2.16
CA ALA A 27 -6.92 -9.11 -2.62
C ALA A 27 -6.88 -7.57 -2.71
N ASP A 28 -6.35 -6.90 -1.68
CA ASP A 28 -6.28 -5.44 -1.64
C ASP A 28 -5.35 -4.88 -2.72
N ILE A 29 -4.17 -5.50 -2.93
CA ILE A 29 -3.24 -5.07 -3.98
C ILE A 29 -3.82 -5.36 -5.37
N ASP A 30 -4.38 -6.54 -5.62
CA ASP A 30 -4.98 -6.89 -6.91
C ASP A 30 -6.14 -5.94 -7.27
N GLN A 31 -6.97 -5.58 -6.29
CA GLN A 31 -8.00 -4.57 -6.47
C GLN A 31 -7.41 -3.18 -6.78
N ALA A 32 -6.35 -2.78 -6.09
CA ALA A 32 -5.69 -1.50 -6.36
C ALA A 32 -5.09 -1.45 -7.78
N LEU A 33 -4.42 -2.52 -8.22
CA LEU A 33 -3.80 -2.62 -9.54
C LEU A 33 -4.85 -2.65 -10.67
N SER A 34 -5.99 -3.31 -10.46
CA SER A 34 -7.09 -3.30 -11.44
C SER A 34 -7.77 -1.93 -11.54
N ARG A 35 -7.90 -1.20 -10.43
CA ARG A 35 -8.48 0.15 -10.40
C ARG A 35 -7.54 1.22 -10.97
N PHE A 36 -6.23 1.06 -10.78
CA PHE A 36 -5.22 2.04 -11.20
C PHE A 36 -4.14 1.36 -12.07
N PRO A 37 -4.35 1.30 -13.41
CA PRO A 37 -3.45 0.60 -14.32
C PRO A 37 -2.04 1.20 -14.45
N SER A 38 -1.80 2.37 -13.88
CA SER A 38 -0.47 3.01 -13.76
C SER A 38 0.33 2.49 -12.56
N LEU A 39 -0.30 1.77 -11.63
CA LEU A 39 0.36 1.17 -10.49
C LEU A 39 0.96 -0.19 -10.85
N ARG A 40 2.10 -0.49 -10.23
CA ARG A 40 2.80 -1.76 -10.35
C ARG A 40 3.24 -2.22 -8.97
N PRO A 41 3.18 -3.52 -8.68
CA PRO A 41 3.75 -4.04 -7.45
C PRO A 41 5.24 -4.31 -7.65
N LYS A 42 6.03 -4.11 -6.60
CA LYS A 42 7.44 -4.51 -6.52
C LYS A 42 7.78 -5.01 -5.11
N SER A 43 8.90 -5.71 -4.99
CA SER A 43 9.48 -6.09 -3.70
C SER A 43 10.78 -5.32 -3.54
N ASP A 44 10.93 -4.59 -2.44
CA ASP A 44 12.03 -3.65 -2.25
C ASP A 44 12.36 -3.47 -0.76
N VAL A 45 13.56 -3.00 -0.44
CA VAL A 45 14.00 -2.83 0.96
C VAL A 45 13.50 -1.51 1.50
N TYR A 46 12.73 -1.57 2.58
CA TYR A 46 12.25 -0.41 3.31
C TYR A 46 13.04 -0.24 4.61
N THR A 47 13.54 0.97 4.86
CA THR A 47 14.23 1.33 6.11
C THR A 47 13.27 2.13 6.99
N PHE A 48 12.98 1.59 8.17
CA PHE A 48 12.15 2.23 9.19
C PHE A 48 12.91 3.37 9.87
N ASP A 49 12.17 4.27 10.54
CA ASP A 49 12.73 5.42 11.25
C ASP A 49 13.66 4.99 12.42
N ASP A 50 13.51 3.76 12.91
CA ASP A 50 14.38 3.16 13.94
C ASP A 50 15.67 2.53 13.37
N GLY A 51 15.90 2.66 12.06
CA GLY A 51 17.08 2.14 11.36
C GLY A 51 16.96 0.68 10.91
N ARG A 52 15.90 -0.05 11.30
CA ARG A 52 15.70 -1.43 10.83
C ARG A 52 15.36 -1.42 9.34
N SER A 53 15.91 -2.36 8.58
CA SER A 53 15.61 -2.54 7.16
C SER A 53 14.88 -3.85 6.93
N GLN A 54 13.88 -3.86 6.06
CA GLN A 54 13.07 -5.04 5.77
C GLN A 54 12.65 -5.08 4.30
N LEU A 55 12.73 -6.26 3.68
CA LEU A 55 12.13 -6.48 2.36
C LEU A 55 10.61 -6.46 2.49
N LEU A 56 9.94 -5.54 1.80
CA LEU A 56 8.49 -5.35 1.81
C LEU A 56 7.95 -5.26 0.39
N LEU A 57 6.66 -5.58 0.25
CA LEU A 57 5.89 -5.22 -0.93
C LEU A 57 5.64 -3.72 -0.97
N CYS A 58 5.82 -3.15 -2.15
CA CYS A 58 5.55 -1.76 -2.46
C CYS A 58 4.68 -1.69 -3.72
N VAL A 59 3.56 -0.98 -3.64
CA VAL A 59 2.78 -0.59 -4.79
C VAL A 59 3.22 0.81 -5.20
N HIS A 60 3.77 0.94 -6.39
CA HIS A 60 4.32 2.20 -6.88
C HIS A 60 3.75 2.58 -8.24
N GLY A 61 3.77 3.86 -8.57
CA GLY A 61 3.34 4.36 -9.86
C GLY A 61 2.70 5.74 -9.74
N LEU A 62 1.84 6.07 -10.69
CA LEU A 62 1.19 7.37 -10.77
C LEU A 62 -0.26 7.28 -10.31
N LEU A 63 -0.68 8.12 -9.37
CA LEU A 63 -2.07 8.23 -8.95
C LEU A 63 -2.71 9.47 -9.61
N PRO A 64 -3.79 9.31 -10.40
CA PRO A 64 -4.49 10.43 -10.97
C PRO A 64 -5.29 11.17 -9.90
N ILE A 65 -5.14 12.49 -9.84
CA ILE A 65 -5.93 13.39 -8.99
C ILE A 65 -6.43 14.57 -9.79
N VAL A 66 -7.46 15.25 -9.29
CA VAL A 66 -7.90 16.55 -9.80
C VAL A 66 -7.69 17.59 -8.72
N TYR A 67 -6.87 18.60 -9.01
CA TYR A 67 -6.64 19.73 -8.12
C TYR A 67 -6.99 21.03 -8.84
N ARG A 68 -7.94 21.80 -8.27
CA ARG A 68 -8.45 23.04 -8.88
C ARG A 68 -8.86 22.86 -10.36
N SER A 69 -9.62 21.79 -10.64
CA SER A 69 -10.09 21.42 -11.98
C SER A 69 -8.99 21.04 -12.99
N VAL A 70 -7.74 20.92 -12.55
CA VAL A 70 -6.63 20.46 -13.39
C VAL A 70 -6.26 19.02 -13.00
N PRO A 71 -6.20 18.08 -13.96
CA PRO A 71 -5.76 16.72 -13.70
C PRO A 71 -4.24 16.66 -13.51
N TYR A 72 -3.80 15.94 -12.48
CA TYR A 72 -2.39 15.67 -12.20
C TYR A 72 -2.16 14.18 -11.96
N ASN A 73 -0.94 13.72 -12.26
CA ASN A 73 -0.49 12.37 -11.97
C ASN A 73 0.59 12.44 -10.90
N ILE A 74 0.25 12.03 -9.68
CA ILE A 74 1.16 12.12 -8.53
C ILE A 74 1.91 10.80 -8.39
N PRO A 75 3.25 10.78 -8.45
CA PRO A 75 4.00 9.57 -8.20
C PRO A 75 3.93 9.20 -6.71
N VAL A 76 3.62 7.93 -6.44
CA VAL A 76 3.43 7.42 -5.10
C VAL A 76 4.17 6.09 -4.91
N ASN A 77 4.63 5.86 -3.69
CA ASN A 77 5.06 4.57 -3.19
C ASN A 77 4.22 4.21 -1.95
N VAL A 78 3.54 3.08 -1.99
CA VAL A 78 2.73 2.56 -0.88
C VAL A 78 3.32 1.24 -0.41
N TRP A 79 3.94 1.27 0.76
CA TRP A 79 4.61 0.14 1.38
C TRP A 79 3.66 -0.62 2.30
N LEU A 80 3.64 -1.94 2.16
CA LEU A 80 2.80 -2.82 2.97
C LEU A 80 3.65 -3.39 4.09
N THR A 81 3.34 -3.02 5.33
CA THR A 81 4.01 -3.55 6.54
C THR A 81 3.66 -5.02 6.73
N ARG A 82 4.55 -5.80 7.37
CA ARG A 82 4.33 -7.24 7.62
C ARG A 82 3.04 -7.54 8.39
N GLU A 83 2.63 -6.58 9.20
CA GLU A 83 1.48 -6.68 10.09
C GLU A 83 0.20 -6.18 9.42
N TYR A 84 0.24 -5.73 8.17
CA TYR A 84 -0.96 -5.37 7.41
C TYR A 84 -1.96 -6.55 7.37
N PRO A 85 -3.27 -6.30 7.55
CA PRO A 85 -3.93 -5.00 7.70
C PRO A 85 -4.05 -4.52 9.15
N ARG A 86 -3.40 -5.14 10.14
CA ARG A 86 -3.43 -4.67 11.54
C ARG A 86 -2.76 -3.30 11.67
N GLN A 87 -1.59 -3.15 11.05
CA GLN A 87 -0.95 -1.85 10.89
C GLN A 87 -1.29 -1.24 9.53
N PRO A 88 -1.40 0.10 9.45
CA PRO A 88 -1.61 0.78 8.18
C PRO A 88 -0.43 0.59 7.22
N PRO A 89 -0.65 0.73 5.91
CA PRO A 89 0.44 0.87 4.96
C PRO A 89 1.16 2.21 5.18
N VAL A 90 2.41 2.29 4.72
CA VAL A 90 3.19 3.54 4.73
C VAL A 90 3.21 4.10 3.31
N ALA A 91 2.63 5.28 3.13
CA ALA A 91 2.55 5.92 1.82
C ALA A 91 3.48 7.13 1.71
N TYR A 92 4.09 7.30 0.55
CA TYR A 92 4.94 8.43 0.19
C TYR A 92 4.50 9.02 -1.14
N VAL A 93 4.56 10.35 -1.24
CA VAL A 93 4.65 11.06 -2.52
C VAL A 93 6.12 11.12 -2.91
N VAL A 94 6.42 10.68 -4.12
CA VAL A 94 7.79 10.67 -4.65
C VAL A 94 7.89 11.74 -5.73
N PRO A 95 8.55 12.88 -5.47
CA PRO A 95 8.71 13.91 -6.49
C PRO A 95 9.61 13.37 -7.64
N THR A 96 9.27 13.71 -8.89
CA THR A 96 10.25 13.63 -9.99
C THR A 96 11.23 14.80 -9.90
N ASN A 97 12.26 14.82 -10.76
CA ASN A 97 13.28 15.88 -10.77
C ASN A 97 12.70 17.30 -10.91
N ASP A 98 11.55 17.44 -11.55
CA ASP A 98 10.88 18.73 -11.77
C ASP A 98 9.79 19.04 -10.71
N MET A 99 9.66 18.19 -9.69
CA MET A 99 8.67 18.33 -8.63
C MET A 99 9.33 18.67 -7.29
N LEU A 100 8.62 19.45 -6.49
CA LEU A 100 8.96 19.70 -5.09
C LEU A 100 7.83 19.18 -4.21
N VAL A 101 8.17 18.39 -3.20
CA VAL A 101 7.23 18.06 -2.13
C VAL A 101 6.88 19.36 -1.44
N ARG A 102 5.58 19.67 -1.35
CA ARG A 102 5.08 20.77 -0.53
C ARG A 102 4.61 20.20 0.80
N PRO A 103 5.38 20.38 1.89
CA PRO A 103 4.94 19.93 3.21
C PRO A 103 3.63 20.61 3.58
N GLY A 104 2.77 19.88 4.27
CA GLY A 104 1.47 20.37 4.68
C GLY A 104 0.91 19.54 5.83
N ARG A 105 -0.37 19.73 6.12
CA ARG A 105 -1.03 19.06 7.26
C ARG A 105 -0.92 17.53 7.22
N PHE A 106 -0.82 16.94 6.03
CA PHE A 106 -0.83 15.49 5.82
C PHE A 106 0.40 14.95 5.09
N ILE A 107 1.39 15.80 4.80
CA ILE A 107 2.60 15.41 4.07
C ILE A 107 3.79 16.04 4.76
N ASP A 108 4.75 15.23 5.17
CA ASP A 108 5.99 15.70 5.79
C ASP A 108 7.05 16.09 4.72
N PRO A 109 8.20 16.68 5.12
CA PRO A 109 9.26 17.05 4.18
C PRO A 109 9.89 15.88 3.41
N SER A 110 9.80 14.65 3.92
CA SER A 110 10.27 13.45 3.21
C SER A 110 9.28 12.96 2.14
N GLY A 111 8.07 13.53 2.11
CA GLY A 111 6.98 13.10 1.25
C GLY A 111 6.09 12.02 1.89
N ARG A 112 6.34 11.62 3.15
CA ARG A 112 5.51 10.64 3.84
C ARG A 112 4.12 11.22 4.10
N CYS A 113 3.11 10.44 3.77
CA CYS A 113 1.72 10.79 3.96
C CYS A 113 1.25 10.41 5.38
N SER A 114 0.64 11.36 6.09
CA SER A 114 0.10 11.22 7.44
C SER A 114 -1.38 11.62 7.51
N HIS A 115 -2.18 11.17 6.53
CA HIS A 115 -3.61 11.49 6.44
C HIS A 115 -4.40 10.95 7.64
N GLU A 116 -5.47 11.66 8.04
CA GLU A 116 -6.39 11.23 9.12
C GLU A 116 -6.93 9.80 8.92
N TYR A 117 -7.01 9.33 7.67
CA TYR A 117 -7.44 7.97 7.36
C TYR A 117 -6.46 6.93 7.91
N LEU A 118 -5.15 7.15 7.72
CA LEU A 118 -4.08 6.30 8.23
C LEU A 118 -3.96 6.40 9.75
N GLN A 119 -4.22 7.57 10.32
CA GLN A 119 -4.20 7.79 11.78
C GLN A 119 -5.31 7.02 12.50
N HIS A 120 -6.45 6.79 11.86
CA HIS A 120 -7.59 6.07 12.43
C HIS A 120 -7.80 4.68 11.81
N TRP A 121 -6.71 4.09 11.30
CA TRP A 121 -6.73 2.83 10.56
C TRP A 121 -7.39 1.69 11.34
N GLU A 122 -7.04 1.51 12.62
CA GLU A 122 -7.56 0.44 13.47
C GLU A 122 -9.09 0.45 13.67
N ARG A 123 -9.74 1.60 13.45
CA ARG A 123 -11.20 1.75 13.60
C ARG A 123 -11.95 1.29 12.36
N LYS A 124 -11.25 0.88 11.30
CA LYS A 124 -11.86 0.49 10.02
C LYS A 124 -12.26 -0.99 10.04
N ASP A 125 -13.37 -1.28 9.38
CA ASP A 125 -13.89 -2.66 9.30
C ASP A 125 -12.93 -3.59 8.54
N GLU A 126 -12.14 -3.02 7.62
CA GLU A 126 -11.05 -3.72 6.94
C GLU A 126 -10.00 -4.29 7.90
N VAL A 127 -9.77 -3.66 9.05
CA VAL A 127 -8.86 -4.17 10.07
C VAL A 127 -9.55 -5.23 10.93
N ARG A 128 -10.81 -5.00 11.31
CA ARG A 128 -11.62 -5.87 12.19
C ARG A 128 -11.89 -7.26 11.60
N ALA A 129 -12.05 -7.35 10.28
CA ALA A 129 -12.24 -8.64 9.63
C ALA A 129 -11.02 -9.58 9.74
N SER A 130 -9.82 -9.04 9.98
CA SER A 130 -8.57 -9.81 10.13
C SER A 130 -8.28 -10.28 11.55
N SER A 131 -9.02 -9.79 12.56
CA SER A 131 -8.74 -10.01 13.98
C SER A 131 -9.58 -11.10 14.65
N VAL A 132 -10.39 -11.86 13.90
CA VAL A 132 -11.17 -12.97 14.46
C VAL A 132 -10.24 -14.17 14.68
N PRO A 133 -9.94 -14.59 15.93
CA PRO A 133 -9.20 -15.83 16.16
C PRO A 133 -10.03 -17.03 15.68
N PRO A 134 -9.39 -18.10 15.18
CA PRO A 134 -10.11 -19.32 14.86
C PRO A 134 -10.79 -19.81 16.15
N ILE A 135 -12.12 -19.91 16.11
CA ILE A 135 -12.90 -20.52 17.19
C ILE A 135 -12.37 -21.96 17.31
N SER A 136 -11.60 -22.23 18.36
CA SER A 136 -11.32 -23.60 18.78
C SER A 136 -12.66 -24.22 19.17
N ARG A 137 -13.26 -24.97 18.25
CA ARG A 137 -14.37 -25.86 18.59
C ARG A 137 -13.80 -26.94 19.51
N VAL A 138 -14.26 -26.92 20.76
CA VAL A 138 -14.19 -28.06 21.70
C VAL A 138 -15.12 -29.16 21.19
#